data_AF-A0A0S8L224-F1
#
_entry.id   AF-A0A0S8L224-F1
#
_cell.length_a   1.000
_cell.length_b   1.000
_cell.length_c   1.000
_cell.angle_alpha   90.00
_cell.angle_beta   90.00
_cell.angle_gamma   90.00
#
_symmetry.space_group_name_H-M   'P 1'
#
loop_
_entity.id
_entity.type
_entity.pdbx_description
1 polymer ?
#
loop_
_entity_poly.entity_id
_entity_poly.type
_entity_poly.pdbx_seq_one_letter_code
_entity_poly.pdbx_strand_id
1 'polypeptide(L)'
;FKVLSAKGKRRVTGGNWTERCKEIERKINSGSCLELGEVVRDLMRWKKESGLSFEESMLLETACGYLVREVAAVQGVPTNIARDRIRSYVGIEN
;
A
#
# COMPACT_ATOMS: atom_id res chain seq x y z
N PHE A 1 -2.16 2.65 -13.46
CA PHE A 1 -2.56 2.77 -12.03
C PHE A 1 -2.33 4.20 -11.52
N LYS A 2 -3.25 5.14 -11.78
CA LYS A 2 -3.10 6.56 -11.38
C LYS A 2 -3.08 6.77 -9.85
N VAL A 3 -3.66 5.83 -9.10
CA VAL A 3 -3.71 5.89 -7.63
C VAL A 3 -2.34 5.81 -6.98
N LEU A 4 -1.42 4.98 -7.52
CA LEU A 4 -0.08 4.77 -6.96
C LEU A 4 0.84 5.98 -7.13
N SER A 5 0.70 6.70 -8.24
CA SER A 5 1.45 7.91 -8.54
C SER A 5 0.81 9.19 -8.01
N ALA A 6 -0.43 9.13 -7.51
CA ALA A 6 -1.11 10.28 -6.93
C ALA A 6 -0.39 10.81 -5.67
N LYS A 7 -0.68 12.06 -5.29
CA LYS A 7 -0.18 12.61 -4.03
C LYS A 7 -0.65 11.74 -2.87
N GLY A 8 0.29 11.38 -1.98
CA GLY A 8 0.00 10.58 -0.81
C GLY A 8 -0.85 11.38 0.17
N LYS A 9 -1.71 10.70 0.93
CA LYS A 9 -2.43 11.37 2.02
C LYS A 9 -1.45 11.66 3.15
N ARG A 10 -1.56 12.85 3.76
CA ARG A 10 -0.75 13.22 4.93
C ARG A 10 -1.03 12.20 6.04
N ARG A 11 0.03 11.70 6.69
CA ARG A 11 -0.09 10.84 7.87
C ARG A 11 -0.85 11.61 8.96
N VAL A 12 -2.04 11.14 9.34
CA VAL A 12 -2.82 11.75 10.43
C VAL A 12 -2.21 11.32 11.76
N THR A 13 -1.46 12.19 12.43
CA THR A 13 -0.67 11.86 13.63
C THR A 13 -1.38 12.11 14.97
N GLY A 14 -2.57 12.71 14.99
CA GLY A 14 -3.33 12.97 16.22
C GLY A 14 -4.34 11.87 16.55
N GLY A 15 -4.21 11.25 17.73
CA GLY A 15 -5.21 10.39 18.38
C GLY A 15 -5.52 9.07 17.66
N ASN A 16 -5.15 7.94 18.27
CA ASN A 16 -5.47 6.57 17.85
C ASN A 16 -4.78 6.03 16.59
N TRP A 17 -3.48 5.73 16.71
CA TRP A 17 -2.82 4.73 15.86
C TRP A 17 -3.67 3.45 15.69
N THR A 18 -4.35 3.00 16.74
CA THR A 18 -5.26 1.84 16.69
C THR A 18 -6.40 2.02 15.70
N GLU A 19 -7.04 3.19 15.66
CA GLU A 19 -8.12 3.47 14.70
C GLU A 19 -7.58 3.59 13.29
N ARG A 20 -6.34 4.07 13.12
CA ARG A 20 -5.67 4.04 11.82
C ARG A 20 -5.45 2.62 11.33
N CYS A 21 -4.93 1.73 12.17
CA CYS A 21 -4.75 0.32 11.81
C CYS A 21 -6.08 -0.33 11.45
N LYS A 22 -7.15 -0.07 12.21
CA LYS A 22 -8.51 -0.54 11.90
C LYS A 22 -9.03 -0.03 10.57
N GLU A 23 -8.81 1.24 10.24
CA GLU A 23 -9.21 1.82 8.96
C GLU A 23 -8.44 1.20 7.79
N ILE A 24 -7.13 0.99 7.95
CA ILE A 24 -6.30 0.32 6.95
C ILE A 24 -6.78 -1.11 6.74
N GLU A 25 -7.02 -1.85 7.82
CA GLU A 25 -7.54 -3.21 7.79
C GLU A 25 -8.90 -3.27 7.08
N ARG A 26 -9.82 -2.34 7.37
CA ARG A 26 -11.11 -2.24 6.67
C ARG A 26 -10.93 -2.07 5.16
N LYS A 27 -10.01 -1.20 4.74
CA LYS A 27 -9.72 -0.95 3.32
C LYS A 27 -9.07 -2.14 2.61
N ILE A 28 -8.24 -2.90 3.33
CA ILE A 28 -7.67 -4.15 2.79
C ILE A 28 -8.80 -5.18 2.61
N ASN A 29 -9.71 -5.28 3.58
CA ASN A 29 -10.80 -6.25 3.59
C ASN A 29 -11.99 -5.87 2.70
N SER A 30 -12.06 -4.63 2.18
CA SER A 30 -13.15 -4.19 1.30
C SER A 30 -13.12 -4.85 -0.09
N GLY A 31 -11.97 -5.40 -0.49
CA GLY A 31 -11.76 -5.98 -1.82
C GLY A 31 -11.62 -4.93 -2.95
N SER A 32 -11.63 -3.64 -2.63
CA SER A 32 -11.45 -2.58 -3.64
C SER A 32 -9.98 -2.43 -4.02
N CYS A 33 -9.65 -2.71 -5.28
CA CYS A 33 -8.30 -2.49 -5.82
C CYS A 33 -7.82 -1.02 -5.71
N LEU A 34 -8.76 -0.08 -5.73
CA LEU A 34 -8.44 1.35 -5.56
C LEU A 34 -8.01 1.64 -4.13
N GLU A 35 -8.76 1.16 -3.14
CA GLU A 35 -8.44 1.36 -1.72
C GLU A 35 -7.15 0.63 -1.34
N LEU A 36 -6.97 -0.60 -1.86
CA LEU A 36 -5.74 -1.35 -1.71
C LEU A 36 -4.54 -0.60 -2.28
N GLY A 37 -4.69 0.00 -3.46
CA GLY A 37 -3.68 0.86 -4.08
C GLY A 37 -3.35 2.11 -3.26
N GLU A 38 -4.35 2.74 -2.63
CA GLU A 38 -4.13 3.86 -1.71
C GLU A 38 -3.33 3.43 -0.47
N VAL A 39 -3.72 2.33 0.16
CA VAL A 39 -3.06 1.78 1.36
C VAL A 39 -1.59 1.48 1.07
N VAL A 40 -1.32 0.74 -0.01
CA VAL A 40 0.06 0.40 -0.39
C VAL A 40 0.89 1.65 -0.66
N ARG A 41 0.38 2.62 -1.42
CA ARG A 41 1.08 3.88 -1.70
C ARG A 41 1.42 4.62 -0.40
N ASP A 42 0.43 4.83 0.45
CA ASP A 42 0.59 5.67 1.65
C ASP A 42 1.52 4.99 2.67
N LEU A 43 1.36 3.68 2.93
CA LEU A 43 2.24 2.94 3.83
C LEU A 43 3.67 2.84 3.32
N MET A 44 3.91 2.62 2.02
CA MET A 44 5.28 2.57 1.49
C MET A 44 5.98 3.93 1.61
N ARG A 45 5.27 5.04 1.38
CA ARG A 45 5.83 6.39 1.55
C ARG A 45 6.11 6.69 3.02
N TRP A 46 5.19 6.39 3.91
CA TRP A 46 5.39 6.57 5.35
C TRP A 46 6.56 5.73 5.88
N LYS A 47 6.73 4.51 5.36
CA LYS A 47 7.90 3.66 5.67
C LYS A 47 9.22 4.35 5.34
N LYS A 48 9.30 5.06 4.20
CA LYS A 48 10.50 5.80 3.79
C LYS A 48 10.70 7.10 4.57
N GLU A 49 9.63 7.85 4.83
CA GLU A 49 9.71 9.17 5.45
C GLU A 49 9.88 9.13 6.98
N SER A 50 9.23 8.19 7.65
CA SER A 50 9.07 8.21 9.11
C SER A 50 9.07 6.84 9.78
N GLY A 51 9.18 5.76 9.00
CA GLY A 51 8.99 4.39 9.49
C GLY A 51 7.53 4.02 9.77
N LEU A 52 7.30 2.72 9.97
CA LEU A 52 6.01 2.13 10.30
C LEU A 52 6.08 1.43 11.67
N SER A 53 4.94 1.30 12.35
CA SER A 53 4.82 0.34 13.45
C SER A 53 4.88 -1.10 12.95
N PHE A 54 4.97 -2.06 13.88
CA PHE A 54 4.95 -3.49 13.54
C PHE A 54 3.67 -3.89 12.79
N GLU A 55 2.51 -3.49 13.32
CA GLU A 55 1.21 -3.78 12.73
C GLU A 55 1.01 -3.02 11.41
N GLU A 56 1.45 -1.76 11.31
CA GLU A 56 1.43 -1.01 10.04
C GLU A 56 2.31 -1.73 8.98
N SER A 57 3.43 -2.33 9.38
CA SER A 57 4.29 -3.12 8.48
C SER A 57 3.61 -4.42 8.05
N MET A 58 2.95 -5.13 8.96
CA MET A 58 2.19 -6.34 8.65
C MET A 58 1.01 -6.06 7.70
N LEU A 59 0.31 -4.94 7.92
CA LEU A 59 -0.76 -4.48 7.03
C LEU A 59 -0.22 -4.10 5.65
N LEU A 60 0.96 -3.44 5.57
CA LEU A 60 1.60 -3.16 4.29
C LEU A 60 1.97 -4.44 3.53
N GLU A 61 2.55 -5.44 4.20
CA GLU A 61 2.91 -6.71 3.56
C GLU A 61 1.68 -7.44 3.01
N THR A 62 0.61 -7.49 3.79
CA THR A 62 -0.68 -8.05 3.37
C THR A 62 -1.24 -7.32 2.16
N ALA A 63 -1.35 -5.98 2.26
CA ALA A 63 -1.90 -5.15 1.20
C ALA A 63 -1.08 -5.26 -0.10
N CYS A 64 0.24 -5.25 0.03
CA CYS A 64 1.17 -5.39 -1.10
C CYS A 64 1.04 -6.77 -1.74
N GLY A 65 0.93 -7.84 -0.95
CA GLY A 65 0.74 -9.20 -1.45
C GLY A 65 -0.54 -9.35 -2.28
N TYR A 66 -1.65 -8.78 -1.81
CA TYR A 66 -2.89 -8.74 -2.58
C TYR A 66 -2.74 -7.94 -3.87
N LEU A 67 -2.20 -6.72 -3.79
CA LEU A 67 -2.06 -5.86 -4.97
C LEU A 67 -1.14 -6.46 -6.02
N VAL A 68 -0.06 -7.12 -5.60
CA VAL A 68 0.86 -7.85 -6.49
C VAL A 68 0.14 -8.97 -7.23
N ARG A 69 -0.71 -9.74 -6.55
CA ARG A 69 -1.47 -10.83 -7.17
C ARG A 69 -2.49 -10.28 -8.18
N GLU A 70 -3.20 -9.22 -7.82
CA GLU A 70 -4.15 -8.56 -8.73
C GLU A 70 -3.46 -8.00 -9.97
N VAL A 71 -2.35 -7.26 -9.80
CA VAL A 71 -1.58 -6.70 -10.92
C VAL A 71 -0.99 -7.80 -11.80
N ALA A 72 -0.44 -8.86 -11.19
CA ALA A 72 0.10 -10.01 -11.92
C ALA A 72 -0.97 -10.70 -12.77
N ALA A 73 -2.15 -10.94 -12.20
CA ALA A 73 -3.27 -11.56 -12.89
C ALA A 73 -3.79 -10.70 -14.05
N VAL A 74 -4.00 -9.40 -13.82
CA VAL A 74 -4.52 -8.47 -14.85
C VAL A 74 -3.52 -8.24 -15.98
N GLN A 75 -2.22 -8.16 -15.67
CA GLN A 75 -1.20 -7.85 -16.66
C GLN A 75 -0.53 -9.08 -17.28
N GLY A 76 -0.86 -10.30 -16.82
CA GLY A 76 -0.25 -11.54 -17.27
C GLY A 76 1.26 -11.60 -17.02
N VAL A 77 1.74 -11.02 -15.91
CA VAL A 77 3.16 -10.98 -15.56
C VAL A 77 3.45 -11.74 -14.26
N PRO A 78 4.67 -12.25 -14.06
CA PRO A 78 5.10 -12.82 -12.80
C PRO A 78 4.98 -11.83 -11.61
N THR A 79 4.77 -12.35 -10.40
CA THR A 79 4.54 -11.54 -9.19
C THR A 79 5.74 -10.67 -8.81
N ASN A 80 6.98 -11.08 -9.12
CA ASN A 80 8.16 -10.24 -8.94
C ASN A 80 8.11 -9.00 -9.84
N ILE A 81 7.79 -9.18 -11.13
CA ILE A 81 7.66 -8.08 -12.10
C ILE A 81 6.52 -7.13 -11.68
N ALA A 82 5.38 -7.66 -11.24
CA ALA A 82 4.28 -6.85 -10.74
C ALA A 82 4.69 -6.01 -9.51
N ARG A 83 5.46 -6.60 -8.60
CA ARG A 83 5.98 -5.92 -7.40
C ARG A 83 6.94 -4.78 -7.75
N ASP A 84 7.84 -5.00 -8.69
CA ASP A 84 8.79 -3.99 -9.15
C ASP A 84 8.06 -2.82 -9.82
N ARG A 85 7.03 -3.11 -10.63
CA ARG A 85 6.14 -2.09 -11.20
C ARG A 85 5.45 -1.26 -10.12
N ILE A 86 4.89 -1.91 -9.09
CA ILE A 86 4.24 -1.20 -7.98
C ILE A 86 5.23 -0.24 -7.29
N ARG A 87 6.45 -0.70 -6.98
CA ARG A 87 7.51 0.13 -6.38
C ARG A 87 7.85 1.35 -7.25
N SER A 88 8.06 1.11 -8.55
CA SER A 88 8.33 2.16 -9.53
C SER A 88 7.20 3.20 -9.58
N TYR A 89 5.93 2.78 -9.61
CA TYR A 89 4.80 3.71 -9.64
C TYR A 89 4.66 4.58 -8.38
N VAL A 90 5.04 4.07 -7.22
CA VAL A 90 4.98 4.84 -5.97
C VAL A 90 6.08 5.90 -5.91
N GLY A 91 7.15 5.75 -6.73
CA GLY A 91 8.32 6.63 -6.72
C GLY A 91 9.31 6.30 -5.60
N ILE A 92 9.32 5.04 -5.16
CA ILE A 92 10.27 4.52 -4.18
C ILE A 92 11.17 3.55 -4.92
N GLU A 93 12.08 4.10 -5.70
CA GLU A 93 13.26 3.37 -6.15
C GLU A 93 14.24 3.28 -4.98
N ASN A 94 14.93 2.13 -4.87
CA ASN A 94 15.95 1.89 -3.84
C ASN A 94 17.12 2.85 -4.02
#